data_AF-A0A663M754-F1
#
_entry.id   AF-A0A663M754-F1
#
_cell.length_a   1.000
_cell.length_b   1.000
_cell.length_c   1.000
_cell.angle_alpha   90.00
_cell.angle_beta   90.00
_cell.angle_gamma   90.00
#
_symmetry.space_group_name_H-M   'P 1'
#
loop_
_entity.id
_entity.type
_entity.pdbx_description
1 polymer ?
#
loop_
_entity_poly.entity_id
_entity_poly.type
_entity_poly.pdbx_seq_one_letter_code
_entity_poly.pdbx_strand_id
1 'polypeptide(L)'
;MIRGKDHQRSLTDGLNVFSRTNKEKRYLKLPPSPPPKPHLTSQEVEGPKLVPFFKATCVYFVLWLPTSSPSWFSALIKCLPIFCLWVFLLAHGINFLVSHRSASRILAGLIFSAVGDAFLIWQEQAPPAFVGLLMFAITHILYSSAFGMKPLDLKAGLLMGLVCSSCYAFLYSYLSGPFTYLVAVYILCNDLWTWTKLSACIGAMLFMVSDLTIALNKFCFPVPYSRFIIMATYYAAQMLIALSAVEMRSPLPRVCTYTVSAATGDS
;
A
#
# COMPACT_ATOMS: atom_id res chain seq x y z
N MET A 1 -10.54 1.43 92.86
CA MET A 1 -11.48 1.28 91.73
C MET A 1 -11.01 2.23 90.61
N ILE A 2 -9.99 1.81 89.85
CA ILE A 2 -9.32 2.62 88.81
C ILE A 2 -9.19 1.73 87.56
N ARG A 3 -10.07 1.91 86.57
CA ARG A 3 -9.87 1.52 85.17
C ARG A 3 -11.08 1.96 84.34
N GLY A 4 -10.89 2.81 83.33
CA GLY A 4 -11.95 3.02 82.33
C GLY A 4 -12.10 4.42 81.72
N LYS A 5 -11.04 5.23 81.60
CA LYS A 5 -11.14 6.52 80.87
C LYS A 5 -10.03 6.83 79.85
N ASP A 6 -9.05 5.94 79.66
CA ASP A 6 -7.91 6.22 78.77
C ASP A 6 -7.99 5.57 77.37
N HIS A 7 -9.02 4.77 77.09
CA HIS A 7 -9.11 4.07 75.79
C HIS A 7 -9.88 4.83 74.70
N GLN A 8 -10.54 5.95 75.04
CA GLN A 8 -11.41 6.68 74.10
C GLN A 8 -10.75 7.96 73.53
N ARG A 9 -9.62 8.42 74.09
CA ARG A 9 -8.82 9.53 73.53
C ARG A 9 -7.87 9.11 72.39
N SER A 10 -7.43 7.84 72.37
CA SER A 10 -6.48 7.36 71.36
C SER A 10 -7.09 7.24 69.95
N LEU A 11 -8.40 6.97 69.85
CA LEU A 11 -9.10 6.83 68.56
C LEU A 11 -9.47 8.17 67.91
N THR A 12 -9.62 9.24 68.70
CA THR A 12 -9.95 10.58 68.19
C THR A 12 -8.73 11.33 67.65
N ASP A 13 -7.54 11.06 68.19
CA ASP A 13 -6.29 11.62 67.67
C ASP A 13 -5.85 10.94 66.35
N GLY A 14 -6.11 9.63 66.19
CA GLY A 14 -5.82 8.90 64.94
C GLY A 14 -6.64 9.38 63.74
N LEU A 15 -7.92 9.72 63.94
CA LEU A 15 -8.79 10.25 62.88
C LEU A 15 -8.45 11.70 62.49
N ASN A 16 -7.98 12.51 63.43
CA ASN A 16 -7.54 13.89 63.14
C ASN A 16 -6.18 13.96 62.44
N VAL A 17 -5.30 12.98 62.66
CA VAL A 17 -4.05 12.84 61.88
C VAL A 17 -4.34 12.36 60.46
N PHE A 18 -5.28 11.43 60.27
CA PHE A 18 -5.65 10.93 58.94
C PHE A 18 -6.46 11.94 58.09
N SER A 19 -7.22 12.83 58.74
CA SER A 19 -7.95 13.91 58.04
C SER A 19 -7.03 15.07 57.61
N ARG A 20 -5.92 15.30 58.32
CA ARG A 20 -4.95 16.37 57.98
C ARG A 20 -4.00 15.99 56.84
N THR A 21 -3.76 14.71 56.56
CA THR A 21 -2.91 14.28 55.43
C THR A 21 -3.60 14.33 54.07
N ASN A 22 -4.92 14.55 54.00
CA ASN A 22 -5.66 14.60 52.73
C ASN A 22 -5.91 16.03 52.19
N LYS A 23 -5.36 17.07 52.85
CA LYS A 23 -5.55 18.48 52.47
C LYS A 23 -4.31 19.18 51.90
N GLU A 24 -3.17 18.51 51.81
CA GLU A 24 -2.00 18.99 51.07
C GLU A 24 -1.77 18.20 49.77
N LYS A 25 -2.75 18.20 48.86
CA LYS A 25 -2.41 18.04 47.45
C LYS A 25 -1.74 19.34 47.00
N ARG A 26 -0.43 19.43 47.27
CA ARG A 26 0.45 20.40 46.63
C ARG A 26 0.16 20.36 45.14
N TYR A 27 -0.18 21.52 44.60
CA TYR A 27 -0.11 21.79 43.17
C TYR A 27 1.36 21.61 42.75
N LEU A 28 1.80 20.37 42.53
CA LEU A 28 2.92 20.12 41.65
C LEU A 28 2.43 20.64 40.29
N LYS A 29 2.89 21.84 39.92
CA LYS A 29 2.94 22.25 38.52
C LYS A 29 3.70 21.14 37.80
N LEU A 30 2.94 20.24 37.18
CA LEU A 30 3.48 19.33 36.19
C LEU A 30 4.25 20.20 35.19
N PRO A 31 5.47 19.81 34.78
CA PRO A 31 6.18 20.54 33.74
C PRO A 31 5.23 20.72 32.55
N PRO A 32 5.26 21.86 31.86
CA PRO A 32 4.44 22.05 30.67
C PRO A 32 4.65 20.84 29.76
N SER A 33 3.54 20.25 29.30
CA SER A 33 3.59 19.18 28.32
C SER A 33 4.53 19.60 27.19
N PRO A 34 5.46 18.75 26.75
CA PRO A 34 6.32 19.10 25.62
C PRO A 34 5.42 19.57 24.47
N PRO A 35 5.81 20.61 23.71
CA PRO A 35 5.01 21.06 22.58
C PRO A 35 4.68 19.86 21.69
N PRO A 36 3.47 19.77 21.13
CA PRO A 36 3.13 18.71 20.21
C PRO A 36 4.23 18.69 19.15
N LYS A 37 4.97 17.57 19.09
CA LYS A 37 5.95 17.37 18.02
C LYS A 37 5.19 17.59 16.71
N PRO A 38 5.74 18.35 15.74
CA PRO A 38 5.07 18.54 14.47
C PRO A 38 4.67 17.16 13.97
N HIS A 39 3.36 16.95 13.80
CA HIS A 39 2.83 15.75 13.20
C HIS A 39 3.23 15.80 11.73
N LEU A 40 4.48 15.44 11.43
CA LEU A 40 4.86 15.08 10.08
C LEU A 40 3.85 14.01 9.67
N THR A 41 3.07 14.29 8.64
CA THR A 41 2.25 13.26 8.00
C THR A 41 3.19 12.12 7.61
N SER A 42 2.72 10.88 7.67
CA SER A 42 3.52 9.70 7.30
C SER A 42 4.22 9.87 5.93
N GLN A 43 3.64 10.68 5.04
CA GLN A 43 4.24 11.10 3.77
C GLN A 43 5.55 11.90 3.89
N GLU A 44 5.71 12.80 4.86
CA GLU A 44 6.93 13.64 4.98
C GLU A 44 8.15 12.85 5.45
N VAL A 45 7.95 11.76 6.20
CA VAL A 45 9.04 10.88 6.68
C VAL A 45 9.49 9.88 5.60
N GLU A 46 8.62 9.59 4.62
CA GLU A 46 8.90 8.61 3.56
C GLU A 46 9.54 9.23 2.31
N GLY A 47 9.40 10.54 2.10
CA GLY A 47 9.97 11.30 0.98
C GLY A 47 11.46 11.00 0.70
N PRO A 48 12.37 11.02 1.70
CA PRO A 48 13.79 10.76 1.48
C PRO A 48 14.08 9.34 0.94
N LYS A 49 13.26 8.34 1.31
CA LYS A 49 13.47 6.95 0.90
C LYS A 49 12.98 6.67 -0.52
N LEU A 50 12.11 7.51 -1.08
CA LEU A 50 11.64 7.43 -2.47
C LEU A 50 12.54 8.18 -3.46
N VAL A 51 13.50 8.98 -2.99
CA VAL A 51 14.45 9.70 -3.85
C VAL A 51 15.14 8.79 -4.88
N PRO A 52 15.62 7.57 -4.52
CA PRO A 52 16.20 6.65 -5.50
C PRO A 52 15.22 6.26 -6.62
N PHE A 53 13.95 6.04 -6.30
CA PHE A 53 12.90 5.70 -7.27
C PHE A 53 12.65 6.83 -8.26
N PHE A 54 12.54 8.08 -7.80
CA PHE A 54 12.37 9.23 -8.69
C PHE A 54 13.59 9.43 -9.58
N LYS A 55 14.81 9.30 -9.03
CA LYS A 55 16.04 9.36 -9.82
C LYS A 55 16.08 8.27 -10.90
N ALA A 56 15.74 7.03 -10.55
CA ALA A 56 15.66 5.91 -11.47
C ALA A 56 14.67 6.16 -12.60
N THR A 57 13.47 6.66 -12.24
CA THR A 57 12.41 7.01 -13.20
C THR A 57 12.87 8.12 -14.15
N CYS A 58 13.49 9.17 -13.62
CA CYS A 58 14.07 10.24 -14.43
C CYS A 58 15.15 9.70 -15.38
N VAL A 59 16.06 8.85 -14.90
CA VAL A 59 17.10 8.22 -15.73
C VAL A 59 16.48 7.41 -16.87
N TYR A 60 15.42 6.63 -16.60
CA TYR A 60 14.71 5.89 -17.64
C TYR A 60 14.15 6.82 -18.74
N PHE A 61 13.45 7.89 -18.34
CA PHE A 61 12.86 8.84 -19.28
C PHE A 61 13.88 9.70 -20.02
N VAL A 62 15.00 10.05 -19.39
CA VAL A 62 16.08 10.83 -20.00
C VAL A 62 16.90 10.00 -20.98
N LEU A 63 17.25 8.75 -20.63
CA LEU A 63 18.02 7.89 -21.52
C LEU A 63 17.20 7.46 -22.74
N TRP A 64 15.88 7.32 -22.58
CA TRP A 64 14.91 7.02 -23.66
C TRP A 64 15.41 6.00 -24.69
N LEU A 65 16.04 4.90 -24.22
CA LEU A 65 16.73 3.93 -25.08
C LEU A 65 15.80 3.37 -26.15
N PRO A 66 16.19 3.30 -27.43
CA PRO A 66 15.30 2.87 -28.50
C PRO A 66 14.87 1.40 -28.34
N THR A 67 13.59 1.13 -28.56
CA THR A 67 13.00 -0.23 -28.47
C THR A 67 13.48 -1.17 -29.58
N SER A 68 14.03 -0.61 -30.67
CA SER A 68 14.54 -1.35 -31.83
C SER A 68 15.84 -2.13 -31.54
N SER A 69 16.53 -1.83 -30.45
CA SER A 69 17.75 -2.54 -30.02
C SER A 69 17.55 -3.17 -28.64
N PRO A 70 16.82 -4.30 -28.54
CA PRO A 70 16.60 -4.97 -27.27
C PRO A 70 17.94 -5.41 -26.68
N SER A 71 18.22 -4.98 -25.46
CA SER A 71 19.48 -5.23 -24.78
C SER A 71 19.24 -5.47 -23.30
N TRP A 72 20.13 -6.24 -22.68
CA TRP A 72 20.14 -6.43 -21.23
C TRP A 72 20.28 -5.10 -20.48
N PHE A 73 20.96 -4.12 -21.07
CA PHE A 73 21.06 -2.77 -20.52
C PHE A 73 19.71 -2.05 -20.52
N SER A 74 18.95 -2.12 -21.62
CA SER A 74 17.60 -1.54 -21.69
C SER A 74 16.65 -2.20 -20.67
N ALA A 75 16.73 -3.52 -20.51
CA ALA A 75 15.99 -4.24 -19.49
C ALA A 75 16.36 -3.75 -18.07
N LEU A 76 17.65 -3.63 -17.76
CA LEU A 76 18.13 -3.16 -16.47
C LEU A 76 17.60 -1.75 -16.14
N ILE A 77 17.71 -0.81 -17.09
CA ILE A 77 17.24 0.57 -16.91
C ILE A 77 15.73 0.63 -16.71
N LYS A 78 14.97 -0.23 -17.40
CA LYS A 78 13.51 -0.35 -17.24
C LYS A 78 13.10 -0.93 -15.90
N CYS A 79 13.84 -1.92 -15.38
CA CYS A 79 13.57 -2.55 -14.08
C CYS A 79 14.05 -1.71 -12.89
N LEU A 80 14.97 -0.77 -13.10
CA LEU A 80 15.63 0.00 -12.03
C LEU A 80 14.65 0.72 -11.08
N PRO A 81 13.60 1.42 -11.57
CA PRO A 81 12.64 2.07 -10.67
C PRO A 81 11.93 1.06 -9.77
N ILE A 82 11.54 -0.09 -10.32
CA ILE A 82 10.85 -1.14 -9.54
C ILE A 82 11.79 -1.75 -8.50
N PHE A 83 13.05 -1.97 -8.85
CA PHE A 83 14.08 -2.41 -7.90
C PHE A 83 14.26 -1.41 -6.74
N CYS A 84 14.22 -0.10 -7.01
CA CYS A 84 14.23 0.90 -5.93
C CYS A 84 13.04 0.76 -4.98
N LEU A 85 11.85 0.38 -5.48
CA LEU A 85 10.68 0.13 -4.64
C LEU A 85 10.84 -1.15 -3.79
N TRP A 86 11.56 -2.17 -4.26
CA TRP A 86 11.89 -3.34 -3.45
C TRP A 86 12.74 -2.93 -2.25
N VAL A 87 13.82 -2.18 -2.52
CA VAL A 87 14.73 -1.69 -1.50
C VAL A 87 13.98 -0.77 -0.53
N PHE A 88 13.07 0.07 -1.02
CA PHE A 88 12.20 0.91 -0.19
C PHE A 88 11.37 0.06 0.79
N LEU A 89 10.72 -1.00 0.34
CA LEU A 89 9.94 -1.89 1.23
C LEU A 89 10.84 -2.66 2.21
N LEU A 90 11.99 -3.15 1.75
CA LEU A 90 12.98 -3.83 2.60
C LEU A 90 13.56 -2.89 3.68
N ALA A 91 13.79 -1.63 3.34
CA ALA A 91 14.27 -0.59 4.25
C ALA A 91 13.24 -0.19 5.34
N HIS A 92 11.97 -0.58 5.18
CA HIS A 92 10.96 -0.49 6.23
C HIS A 92 11.01 -1.66 7.22
N GLY A 93 11.76 -2.72 6.89
CA GLY A 93 12.14 -3.80 7.79
C GLY A 93 11.66 -5.17 7.32
N ILE A 94 12.57 -6.16 7.34
CA ILE A 94 12.24 -7.55 7.01
C ILE A 94 11.20 -8.11 7.99
N ASN A 95 11.32 -7.78 9.28
CA ASN A 95 10.33 -8.16 10.30
C ASN A 95 8.92 -7.60 9.99
N PHE A 96 8.84 -6.41 9.38
CA PHE A 96 7.56 -5.83 8.96
C PHE A 96 6.93 -6.65 7.81
N LEU A 97 7.73 -7.04 6.82
CA LEU A 97 7.28 -7.87 5.69
C LEU A 97 6.83 -9.25 6.16
N VAL A 98 7.54 -9.86 7.10
CA VAL A 98 7.17 -11.16 7.68
C VAL A 98 5.89 -11.03 8.52
N SER A 99 5.75 -9.94 9.27
CA SER A 99 4.57 -9.70 10.12
C SER A 99 3.32 -9.30 9.33
N HIS A 100 3.47 -8.64 8.17
CA HIS A 100 2.35 -8.14 7.35
C HIS A 100 2.30 -8.90 6.02
N ARG A 101 1.42 -9.90 5.95
CA ARG A 101 1.25 -10.74 4.76
C ARG A 101 0.91 -9.94 3.50
N SER A 102 0.22 -8.81 3.63
CA SER A 102 -0.08 -7.89 2.53
C SER A 102 1.19 -7.25 1.96
N ALA A 103 2.07 -6.70 2.79
CA ALA A 103 3.33 -6.10 2.36
C ALA A 103 4.27 -7.13 1.71
N SER A 104 4.32 -8.37 2.22
CA SER A 104 5.06 -9.47 1.59
C SER A 104 4.54 -9.80 0.18
N ARG A 105 3.21 -9.85 0.01
CA ARG A 105 2.58 -10.07 -1.30
C ARG A 105 2.84 -8.93 -2.27
N ILE A 106 2.84 -7.68 -1.80
CA ILE A 106 3.21 -6.51 -2.61
C ILE A 106 4.68 -6.60 -3.04
N LEU A 107 5.60 -6.96 -2.14
CA LEU A 107 6.99 -7.16 -2.53
C LEU A 107 7.15 -8.27 -3.57
N ALA A 108 6.45 -9.40 -3.38
CA ALA A 108 6.45 -10.47 -4.37
C ALA A 108 5.89 -10.00 -5.73
N GLY A 109 4.79 -9.25 -5.74
CA GLY A 109 4.22 -8.68 -6.97
C GLY A 109 5.21 -7.71 -7.65
N LEU A 110 5.89 -6.86 -6.89
CA LEU A 110 6.94 -5.99 -7.43
C LEU A 110 8.07 -6.81 -8.06
N ILE A 111 8.43 -7.95 -7.48
CA ILE A 111 9.43 -8.86 -8.04
C ILE A 111 8.99 -9.41 -9.39
N PHE A 112 7.78 -9.98 -9.44
CA PHE A 112 7.20 -10.50 -10.67
C PHE A 112 7.02 -9.41 -11.74
N SER A 113 6.67 -8.18 -11.35
CA SER A 113 6.53 -7.06 -12.29
C SER A 113 7.85 -6.67 -12.96
N ALA A 114 8.97 -6.63 -12.22
CA ALA A 114 10.27 -6.34 -12.83
C ALA A 114 10.76 -7.48 -13.72
N VAL A 115 10.47 -8.73 -13.37
CA VAL A 115 10.74 -9.89 -14.24
C VAL A 115 9.90 -9.78 -15.52
N GLY A 116 8.62 -9.43 -15.40
CA GLY A 116 7.74 -9.14 -16.53
C GLY A 116 8.31 -8.05 -17.44
N ASP A 117 8.78 -6.94 -16.86
CA ASP A 117 9.42 -5.85 -17.58
C ASP A 117 10.63 -6.29 -18.41
N ALA A 118 11.47 -7.15 -17.83
CA ALA A 118 12.64 -7.69 -18.50
C ALA A 118 12.25 -8.55 -19.70
N PHE A 119 11.28 -9.46 -19.55
CA PHE A 119 10.80 -10.29 -20.66
C PHE A 119 10.08 -9.49 -21.75
N LEU A 120 9.38 -8.41 -21.38
CA LEU A 120 8.65 -7.56 -22.32
C LEU A 120 9.59 -6.70 -23.22
N ILE A 121 10.89 -6.60 -22.92
CA ILE A 121 11.87 -6.01 -23.85
C ILE A 121 11.99 -6.82 -25.14
N TRP A 122 11.88 -8.15 -25.06
CA TRP A 122 11.94 -9.06 -26.22
C TRP A 122 10.55 -9.47 -26.70
N GLN A 123 9.58 -8.56 -26.62
CA GLN A 123 8.17 -8.84 -26.93
C GLN A 123 7.86 -9.26 -28.38
N GLU A 124 8.81 -9.05 -29.31
CA GLU A 124 8.73 -9.52 -30.70
C GLU A 124 8.96 -11.04 -30.83
N GLN A 125 9.53 -11.66 -29.79
CA GLN A 125 9.76 -13.10 -29.75
C GLN A 125 8.61 -13.79 -29.00
N ALA A 126 8.11 -14.89 -29.57
CA ALA A 126 6.91 -15.56 -29.08
C ALA A 126 7.03 -16.14 -27.64
N PRO A 127 8.18 -16.71 -27.19
CA PRO A 127 8.27 -17.15 -25.79
C PRO A 127 8.36 -15.99 -24.78
N PRO A 128 9.25 -14.97 -24.94
CA PRO A 128 9.37 -13.87 -23.98
C PRO A 128 8.10 -13.03 -23.82
N ALA A 129 7.37 -12.76 -24.90
CA ALA A 129 6.12 -12.00 -24.84
C ALA A 129 5.06 -12.67 -23.94
N PHE A 130 4.89 -13.98 -24.10
CA PHE A 130 3.96 -14.79 -23.32
C PHE A 130 4.38 -14.83 -21.85
N VAL A 131 5.67 -15.07 -21.58
CA VAL A 131 6.21 -15.09 -20.22
C VAL A 131 6.04 -13.73 -19.55
N GLY A 132 6.34 -12.64 -20.23
CA GLY A 132 6.13 -11.28 -19.72
C GLY A 132 4.69 -11.04 -19.27
N LEU A 133 3.71 -11.37 -20.14
CA LEU A 133 2.29 -11.23 -19.82
C LEU A 133 1.87 -12.13 -18.64
N LEU A 134 2.40 -13.35 -18.57
CA LEU A 134 2.14 -14.26 -17.45
C LEU A 134 2.69 -13.73 -16.13
N MET A 135 3.89 -13.13 -16.12
CA MET A 135 4.46 -12.51 -14.93
C MET A 135 3.65 -11.28 -14.47
N PHE A 136 3.12 -10.48 -15.41
CA PHE A 136 2.17 -9.41 -15.10
C PHE A 136 0.84 -9.96 -14.55
N ALA A 137 0.35 -11.10 -15.05
CA ALA A 137 -0.83 -11.77 -14.50
C ALA A 137 -0.60 -12.19 -13.03
N ILE A 138 0.55 -12.81 -12.75
CA ILE A 138 0.95 -13.19 -11.38
C ILE A 138 1.05 -11.96 -10.49
N THR A 139 1.60 -10.85 -11.00
CA THR A 139 1.68 -9.57 -10.29
C THR A 139 0.30 -9.09 -9.83
N HIS A 140 -0.69 -9.11 -10.72
CA HIS A 140 -2.08 -8.75 -10.38
C HIS A 140 -2.67 -9.65 -9.31
N ILE A 141 -2.50 -10.97 -9.43
CA ILE A 141 -2.98 -11.91 -8.41
C ILE A 141 -2.35 -11.62 -7.05
N LEU A 142 -1.04 -11.33 -7.03
CA LEU A 142 -0.32 -11.00 -5.79
C LEU A 142 -0.82 -9.68 -5.19
N TYR A 143 -1.01 -8.63 -5.99
CA TYR A 143 -1.57 -7.36 -5.52
C TYR A 143 -3.02 -7.50 -5.03
N SER A 144 -3.89 -8.14 -5.80
CA SER A 144 -5.27 -8.43 -5.40
C SER A 144 -5.30 -9.22 -4.08
N SER A 145 -4.45 -10.25 -3.95
CA SER A 145 -4.37 -11.00 -2.70
C SER A 145 -3.79 -10.16 -1.54
N ALA A 146 -2.95 -9.17 -1.81
CA ALA A 146 -2.40 -8.29 -0.77
C ALA A 146 -3.46 -7.37 -0.14
N PHE A 147 -4.39 -6.85 -0.96
CA PHE A 147 -5.46 -5.96 -0.51
C PHE A 147 -6.68 -6.70 0.06
N GLY A 148 -6.69 -8.03 -0.03
CA GLY A 148 -7.77 -8.90 0.43
C GLY A 148 -8.83 -9.13 -0.65
N MET A 149 -9.72 -10.10 -0.41
CA MET A 149 -10.84 -10.43 -1.31
C MET A 149 -12.22 -10.21 -0.64
N LYS A 150 -12.28 -9.46 0.48
CA LYS A 150 -13.49 -9.29 1.29
C LYS A 150 -13.54 -7.95 2.04
N PRO A 151 -14.72 -7.32 2.21
CA PRO A 151 -15.97 -7.62 1.53
C PRO A 151 -15.96 -6.97 0.14
N LEU A 152 -16.37 -7.73 -0.88
CA LEU A 152 -16.58 -7.19 -2.22
C LEU A 152 -17.71 -6.16 -2.12
N ASP A 153 -17.41 -4.89 -2.35
CA ASP A 153 -18.48 -3.95 -2.70
C ASP A 153 -19.01 -4.41 -4.06
N LEU A 154 -20.15 -5.10 -4.02
CA LEU A 154 -20.76 -5.72 -5.21
C LEU A 154 -20.97 -4.68 -6.31
N LYS A 155 -21.22 -3.40 -5.98
CA LYS A 155 -21.38 -2.34 -6.98
C LYS A 155 -20.07 -2.01 -7.67
N ALA A 156 -18.99 -1.86 -6.91
CA ALA A 156 -17.66 -1.60 -7.45
C ALA A 156 -17.14 -2.80 -8.25
N GLY A 157 -17.35 -4.03 -7.75
CA GLY A 157 -17.00 -5.26 -8.45
C GLY A 157 -17.81 -5.44 -9.74
N LEU A 158 -19.11 -5.14 -9.73
CA LEU A 158 -19.95 -5.18 -10.94
C LEU A 158 -19.52 -4.12 -11.96
N LEU A 159 -19.24 -2.90 -11.52
CA LEU A 159 -18.76 -1.83 -12.40
C LEU A 159 -17.43 -2.22 -13.04
N MET A 160 -16.49 -2.73 -12.24
CA MET A 160 -15.19 -3.18 -12.73
C MET A 160 -15.34 -4.36 -13.69
N GLY A 161 -16.13 -5.37 -13.32
CA GLY A 161 -16.41 -6.52 -14.18
C GLY A 161 -17.07 -6.12 -15.50
N LEU A 162 -17.95 -5.11 -15.50
CA LEU A 162 -18.55 -4.57 -16.72
C LEU A 162 -17.51 -3.84 -17.59
N VAL A 163 -16.63 -3.03 -16.99
CA VAL A 163 -15.51 -2.37 -17.69
C VAL A 163 -14.56 -3.42 -18.28
N CYS A 164 -14.09 -4.36 -17.47
CA CYS A 164 -13.23 -5.48 -17.86
C CYS A 164 -13.84 -6.33 -18.98
N SER A 165 -15.12 -6.69 -18.86
CA SER A 165 -15.86 -7.44 -19.89
C SER A 165 -16.01 -6.65 -21.19
N SER A 166 -16.28 -5.34 -21.10
CA SER A 166 -16.36 -4.47 -22.29
C SER A 166 -15.00 -4.37 -22.99
N CYS A 167 -13.92 -4.21 -22.23
CA CYS A 167 -12.56 -4.22 -22.76
C CYS A 167 -12.24 -5.56 -23.43
N TYR A 168 -12.54 -6.69 -22.77
CA TYR A 168 -12.30 -8.02 -23.34
C TYR A 168 -13.10 -8.23 -24.63
N ALA A 169 -14.38 -7.86 -24.65
CA ALA A 169 -15.23 -7.98 -25.84
C ALA A 169 -14.66 -7.17 -27.03
N PHE A 170 -14.12 -5.98 -26.77
CA PHE A 170 -13.43 -5.19 -27.78
C PHE A 170 -12.14 -5.85 -28.27
N LEU A 171 -11.30 -6.35 -27.34
CA LEU A 171 -10.03 -7.00 -27.69
C LEU A 171 -10.24 -8.36 -28.39
N TYR A 172 -11.35 -9.06 -28.13
CA TYR A 172 -11.63 -10.39 -28.66
C TYR A 172 -11.54 -10.43 -30.19
N SER A 173 -12.01 -9.40 -30.89
CA SER A 173 -11.95 -9.29 -32.35
C SER A 173 -10.51 -9.19 -32.91
N TYR A 174 -9.54 -8.86 -32.08
CA TYR A 174 -8.13 -8.67 -32.46
C TYR A 174 -7.21 -9.77 -31.92
N LEU A 175 -7.68 -10.59 -30.98
CA LEU A 175 -6.90 -11.65 -30.35
C LEU A 175 -7.01 -12.94 -31.17
N SER A 176 -5.88 -13.61 -31.39
CA SER A 176 -5.83 -14.92 -32.04
C SER A 176 -4.95 -15.91 -31.27
N GLY A 177 -5.34 -17.18 -31.29
CA GLY A 177 -4.58 -18.29 -30.71
C GLY A 177 -4.47 -18.24 -29.17
N PRO A 178 -3.29 -18.56 -28.58
CA PRO A 178 -3.14 -18.69 -27.13
C PRO A 178 -3.29 -17.36 -26.37
N PHE A 179 -3.11 -16.22 -27.04
CA PHE A 179 -3.27 -14.90 -26.43
C PHE A 179 -4.72 -14.60 -26.04
N THR A 180 -5.71 -15.14 -26.75
CA THR A 180 -7.14 -14.99 -26.40
C THR A 180 -7.43 -15.54 -25.01
N TYR A 181 -6.96 -16.77 -24.74
CA TYR A 181 -7.13 -17.42 -23.44
C TYR A 181 -6.30 -16.74 -22.34
N LEU A 182 -5.06 -16.33 -22.64
CA LEU A 182 -4.22 -15.64 -21.67
C LEU A 182 -4.83 -14.31 -21.22
N VAL A 183 -5.29 -13.49 -22.17
CA VAL A 183 -5.89 -12.19 -21.86
C VAL A 183 -7.22 -12.37 -21.13
N ALA A 184 -8.01 -13.39 -21.48
CA ALA A 184 -9.24 -13.72 -20.75
C ALA A 184 -8.98 -14.05 -19.26
N VAL A 185 -8.02 -14.94 -19.00
CA VAL A 185 -7.63 -15.30 -17.62
C VAL A 185 -7.08 -14.09 -16.89
N TYR A 186 -6.25 -13.29 -17.55
CA TYR A 186 -5.67 -12.08 -16.99
C TYR A 186 -6.74 -11.07 -16.55
N ILE A 187 -7.73 -10.78 -17.41
CA ILE A 187 -8.82 -9.85 -17.11
C ILE A 187 -9.69 -10.38 -15.96
N LEU A 188 -9.98 -11.68 -15.93
CA LEU A 188 -10.72 -12.30 -14.83
C LEU A 188 -9.98 -12.15 -13.49
N CYS A 189 -8.64 -12.21 -13.48
CA CYS A 189 -7.85 -11.98 -12.28
C CYS A 189 -7.89 -10.53 -11.79
N ASN A 190 -8.13 -9.55 -12.68
CA ASN A 190 -8.27 -8.14 -12.30
C ASN A 190 -9.55 -7.84 -11.52
N ASP A 191 -10.62 -8.61 -11.75
CA ASP A 191 -11.92 -8.39 -11.10
C ASP A 191 -11.93 -8.70 -9.59
N LEU A 192 -10.84 -9.27 -9.06
CA LEU A 192 -10.72 -9.70 -7.66
C LEU A 192 -10.22 -8.59 -6.70
N TRP A 193 -10.15 -7.33 -7.13
CA TRP A 193 -9.59 -6.26 -6.32
C TRP A 193 -10.52 -5.80 -5.18
N THR A 194 -10.00 -5.71 -3.95
CA THR A 194 -10.69 -5.03 -2.84
C THR A 194 -10.13 -3.62 -2.61
N TRP A 195 -10.98 -2.61 -2.69
CA TRP A 195 -10.62 -1.19 -2.55
C TRP A 195 -10.56 -0.79 -1.08
N THR A 196 -9.38 -0.83 -0.45
CA THR A 196 -9.26 -0.54 0.99
C THR A 196 -8.57 0.79 1.31
N LYS A 197 -7.80 1.36 0.37
CA LYS A 197 -7.04 2.61 0.55
C LYS A 197 -7.04 3.44 -0.73
N LEU A 198 -7.02 4.77 -0.59
CA LEU A 198 -7.02 5.69 -1.73
C LEU A 198 -5.74 5.56 -2.58
N SER A 199 -4.58 5.40 -1.93
CA SER A 199 -3.30 5.15 -2.59
C SER A 199 -3.32 3.84 -3.39
N ALA A 200 -3.74 2.74 -2.78
CA ALA A 200 -3.92 1.45 -3.45
C ALA A 200 -4.92 1.54 -4.62
N CYS A 201 -6.00 2.30 -4.44
CA CYS A 201 -7.04 2.50 -5.45
C CYS A 201 -6.51 3.21 -6.70
N ILE A 202 -5.90 4.37 -6.50
CA ILE A 202 -5.33 5.13 -7.62
C ILE A 202 -4.20 4.33 -8.27
N GLY A 203 -3.40 3.61 -7.48
CA GLY A 203 -2.36 2.72 -7.98
C GLY A 203 -2.92 1.61 -8.87
N ALA A 204 -3.99 0.94 -8.44
CA ALA A 204 -4.69 -0.09 -9.21
C ALA A 204 -5.20 0.43 -10.56
N MET A 205 -5.87 1.57 -10.53
CA MET A 205 -6.44 2.20 -11.73
C MET A 205 -5.34 2.55 -12.73
N LEU A 206 -4.25 3.16 -12.26
CA LEU A 206 -3.11 3.48 -13.11
C LEU A 206 -2.44 2.22 -13.69
N PHE A 207 -2.37 1.14 -12.92
CA PHE A 207 -1.82 -0.12 -13.39
C PHE A 207 -2.68 -0.72 -14.51
N MET A 208 -4.00 -0.73 -14.34
CA MET A 208 -4.93 -1.16 -15.38
C MET A 208 -4.83 -0.30 -16.66
N VAL A 209 -4.68 1.02 -16.52
CA VAL A 209 -4.49 1.92 -17.67
C VAL A 209 -3.18 1.61 -18.41
N SER A 210 -2.09 1.35 -17.69
CA SER A 210 -0.83 0.88 -18.27
C SER A 210 -1.05 -0.39 -19.10
N ASP A 211 -1.66 -1.41 -18.50
CA ASP A 211 -1.79 -2.74 -19.11
C ASP A 211 -2.77 -2.76 -20.28
N LEU A 212 -3.86 -1.99 -20.19
CA LEU A 212 -4.78 -1.76 -21.32
C LEU A 212 -4.05 -1.08 -22.48
N THR A 213 -3.20 -0.09 -22.21
CA THR A 213 -2.41 0.59 -23.24
C THR A 213 -1.41 -0.36 -23.90
N ILE A 214 -0.78 -1.26 -23.13
CA ILE A 214 0.07 -2.33 -23.67
C ILE A 214 -0.74 -3.22 -24.62
N ALA A 215 -1.92 -3.68 -24.20
CA ALA A 215 -2.74 -4.59 -24.97
C ALA A 215 -3.27 -3.95 -26.26
N LEU A 216 -3.75 -2.71 -26.20
CA LEU A 216 -4.20 -1.95 -27.37
C LEU A 216 -3.06 -1.72 -28.36
N ASN A 217 -1.89 -1.27 -27.89
CA ASN A 217 -0.74 -1.00 -28.72
C ASN A 217 -0.20 -2.27 -29.41
N LYS A 218 -0.35 -3.43 -28.77
CA LYS A 218 0.17 -4.70 -29.27
C LYS A 218 -0.78 -5.43 -30.21
N PHE A 219 -2.08 -5.45 -29.89
CA PHE A 219 -3.04 -6.30 -30.59
C PHE A 219 -4.00 -5.53 -31.50
N CYS A 220 -4.33 -4.27 -31.18
CA CYS A 220 -5.36 -3.53 -31.90
C CYS A 220 -4.77 -2.54 -32.91
N PHE A 221 -4.05 -1.53 -32.43
CA PHE A 221 -3.50 -0.46 -33.26
C PHE A 221 -2.33 0.23 -32.55
N PRO A 222 -1.35 0.78 -33.29
CA PRO A 222 -0.25 1.53 -32.68
C PRO A 222 -0.78 2.77 -31.96
N VAL A 223 -0.60 2.83 -30.65
CA VAL A 223 -1.05 3.96 -29.83
C VAL A 223 0.05 5.04 -29.85
N PRO A 224 -0.28 6.30 -30.18
CA PRO A 224 0.71 7.37 -30.18
C PRO A 224 1.26 7.60 -28.78
N TYR A 225 2.57 7.76 -28.66
CA TYR A 225 3.27 7.92 -27.37
C TYR A 225 3.03 6.77 -26.36
N SER A 226 2.65 5.57 -26.83
CA SER A 226 2.32 4.42 -25.99
C SER A 226 3.35 4.14 -24.91
N ARG A 227 4.64 4.14 -25.27
CA ARG A 227 5.74 3.91 -24.32
C ARG A 227 5.74 4.92 -23.16
N PHE A 228 5.49 6.20 -23.44
CA PHE A 228 5.45 7.21 -22.39
C PHE A 228 4.27 6.98 -21.46
N ILE A 229 3.07 6.80 -22.04
CA ILE A 229 1.83 6.59 -21.29
C ILE A 229 1.96 5.36 -20.39
N ILE A 230 2.37 4.22 -20.96
CA ILE A 230 2.57 2.96 -20.25
C ILE A 230 3.52 3.15 -19.06
N MET A 231 4.71 3.71 -19.29
CA MET A 231 5.72 3.78 -18.23
C MET A 231 5.38 4.80 -17.16
N ALA A 232 4.75 5.92 -17.53
CA ALA A 232 4.35 6.95 -16.59
C ALA A 232 3.25 6.43 -15.66
N THR A 233 2.21 5.80 -16.21
CA THR A 233 1.12 5.22 -15.41
C THR A 233 1.60 4.02 -14.62
N TYR A 234 2.45 3.16 -15.20
CA TYR A 234 3.05 2.01 -14.54
C TYR A 234 3.90 2.39 -13.32
N TYR A 235 4.88 3.29 -13.46
CA TYR A 235 5.74 3.66 -12.34
C TYR A 235 4.96 4.39 -11.24
N ALA A 236 4.02 5.26 -11.60
CA ALA A 236 3.11 5.88 -10.64
C ALA A 236 2.27 4.83 -9.90
N ALA A 237 1.74 3.83 -10.61
CA ALA A 237 1.00 2.73 -10.03
C ALA A 237 1.82 1.94 -9.01
N GLN A 238 3.01 1.51 -9.39
CA GLN A 238 3.90 0.71 -8.55
C GLN A 238 4.31 1.46 -7.29
N MET A 239 4.58 2.77 -7.40
CA MET A 239 4.87 3.62 -6.25
C MET A 239 3.67 3.72 -5.29
N LEU A 240 2.46 3.97 -5.81
CA LEU A 240 1.25 4.08 -4.99
C LEU A 240 0.89 2.77 -4.30
N ILE A 241 1.06 1.64 -5.00
CA ILE A 241 0.88 0.30 -4.43
C ILE A 241 1.92 0.04 -3.33
N ALA A 242 3.20 0.37 -3.55
CA ALA A 242 4.23 0.24 -2.52
C ALA A 242 3.97 1.14 -1.30
N LEU A 243 3.53 2.38 -1.50
CA LEU A 243 3.19 3.30 -0.41
C LEU A 243 2.00 2.83 0.41
N SER A 244 0.99 2.28 -0.25
CA SER A 244 -0.17 1.70 0.43
C SER A 244 0.21 0.55 1.38
N ALA A 245 1.32 -0.16 1.09
CA ALA A 245 1.86 -1.19 1.96
C ALA A 245 2.31 -0.62 3.31
N VAL A 246 2.98 0.53 3.29
CA VAL A 246 3.57 1.16 4.48
C VAL A 246 2.52 1.93 5.28
N GLU A 247 1.52 2.51 4.62
CA GLU A 247 0.41 3.21 5.26
C GLU A 247 -0.44 2.28 6.16
N MET A 248 -0.45 0.96 5.89
CA MET A 248 -1.07 -0.03 6.79
C MET A 248 -0.42 -0.10 8.18
N ARG A 249 0.80 0.43 8.34
CA ARG A 249 1.56 0.40 9.60
C ARG A 249 1.15 1.48 10.58
N SER A 250 0.49 2.56 10.15
CA SER A 250 0.00 3.60 11.06
C SER A 250 -1.42 3.25 11.52
N PRO A 251 -1.63 2.57 12.66
CA PRO A 251 -2.87 2.75 13.37
C PRO A 251 -2.93 4.24 13.67
N LEU A 252 -3.98 4.92 13.20
CA LEU A 252 -4.32 6.23 13.75
C LEU A 252 -4.23 6.09 15.27
N PRO A 253 -3.56 7.00 16.00
CA PRO A 253 -3.69 6.99 17.45
C PRO A 253 -5.18 7.00 17.71
N ARG A 254 -5.68 5.94 18.38
CA ARG A 254 -7.08 5.86 18.77
C ARG A 254 -7.35 7.21 19.42
N VAL A 255 -8.22 8.01 18.82
CA VAL A 255 -8.82 9.13 19.54
C VAL A 255 -9.31 8.48 20.82
N CYS A 256 -8.69 8.82 21.94
CA CYS A 256 -9.16 8.38 23.25
C CYS A 256 -10.57 8.93 23.35
N THR A 257 -11.56 8.13 22.99
CA THR A 257 -12.94 8.33 23.40
C THR A 257 -12.88 8.22 24.91
N TYR A 258 -12.75 9.37 25.58
CA TYR A 258 -12.98 9.46 27.01
C TYR A 258 -14.42 9.03 27.22
N THR A 259 -14.64 7.77 27.58
CA THR A 259 -15.91 7.35 28.15
C THR A 259 -16.04 8.09 29.48
N VAL A 260 -16.80 9.17 29.47
CA VAL A 260 -17.34 9.76 30.70
C VAL A 260 -18.23 8.69 31.31
N SER A 261 -17.69 7.95 32.28
CA SER A 261 -18.49 7.11 33.15
C SER A 261 -19.31 8.05 34.02
N ALA A 262 -20.56 8.25 33.65
CA ALA A 262 -21.54 8.91 34.49
C ALA A 262 -21.77 8.04 35.72
N ALA A 263 -21.16 8.43 36.85
CA ALA A 263 -21.58 7.97 38.16
C ALA A 263 -22.95 8.60 38.45
N THR A 264 -24.03 7.93 38.09
CA THR A 264 -25.33 8.17 38.71
C THR A 264 -25.27 7.50 40.07
N GLY A 265 -25.14 8.33 41.11
CA GLY A 265 -25.24 7.93 42.49
C GLY A 265 -26.65 7.45 42.83
N ASP A 266 -26.70 6.41 43.66
CA ASP A 266 -27.85 6.04 44.47
C ASP A 266 -28.27 7.23 45.35
N SER A 267 -29.57 7.47 45.37
CA SER A 267 -30.30 8.06 46.49
C SER A 267 -31.61 7.31 46.67
#